data_AF-A0A950NQA6-F1
#
_entry.id   AF-A0A950NQA6-F1
#
_cell.length_a   1.000
_cell.length_b   1.000
_cell.length_c   1.000
_cell.angle_alpha   90.00
_cell.angle_beta   90.00
_cell.angle_gamma   90.00
#
_symmetry.space_group_name_H-M   'P 1'
#
loop_
_entity.id
_entity.type
_entity.pdbx_description
1 polymer ?
#
loop_
_entity_poly.entity_id
_entity_poly.type
_entity_poly.pdbx_seq_one_letter_code
_entity_poly.pdbx_strand_id
1 'polypeptide(L)'
;MTTQFCPVCGNPLAALDGCDACRTPSSEFPWPRSLALDADEVRYDLSDWEPLHRAVLTDKLRELDVPYRFESGIVMVVAAPDEERVDTALDETEAPTEEELALAEDGDEEAIESDEAAMDALSALYTAADRLVRHPDSAHAVEELEAAATAVKGSAPPWGFDAQAWSRIGDAATALREELQAGTLGEVMLAAETLRDLVRDHV
;
A
#
# COMPACT_ATOMS: atom_id res chain seq x y z
N MET A 1 36.56 8.62 -19.37
CA MET A 1 35.75 9.16 -18.26
C MET A 1 34.56 8.23 -18.17
N THR A 2 34.52 7.37 -17.15
CA THR A 2 33.40 6.46 -16.95
C THR A 2 32.22 7.29 -16.45
N THR A 3 31.20 7.48 -17.29
CA THR A 3 29.95 8.14 -16.88
C THR A 3 29.30 7.29 -15.81
N GLN A 4 29.09 7.85 -14.62
CA GLN A 4 28.36 7.18 -13.57
C GLN A 4 26.86 7.46 -13.70
N PHE A 5 26.05 6.52 -13.22
CA PHE A 5 24.60 6.60 -13.28
C PHE A 5 24.01 6.44 -11.88
N CYS A 6 22.91 7.16 -11.64
CA CYS A 6 22.22 7.17 -10.37
C CYS A 6 21.63 5.79 -10.08
N PRO A 7 21.93 5.16 -8.94
CA PRO A 7 21.34 3.86 -8.58
C PRO A 7 19.83 3.92 -8.33
N VAL A 8 19.31 5.10 -7.95
CA VAL A 8 17.88 5.30 -7.67
C VAL A 8 17.08 5.47 -8.96
N CYS A 9 17.48 6.42 -9.82
CA CYS A 9 16.69 6.80 -10.99
C CYS A 9 17.34 6.50 -12.35
N GLY A 10 18.53 5.90 -12.39
CA GLY A 10 19.21 5.54 -13.63
C GLY A 10 19.74 6.69 -14.47
N ASN A 11 19.59 7.95 -14.03
CA ASN A 11 20.07 9.12 -14.77
C ASN A 11 21.59 9.29 -14.63
N PRO A 12 22.27 9.83 -15.66
CA PRO A 12 23.69 10.13 -15.58
C PRO A 12 23.98 11.16 -14.49
N LEU A 13 25.10 10.96 -13.82
CA LEU A 13 25.52 11.74 -12.67
C LEU A 13 26.49 12.84 -13.10
N ALA A 14 26.15 14.08 -12.78
CA ALA A 14 27.01 15.23 -13.04
C ALA A 14 28.13 15.36 -11.98
N ALA A 15 27.84 15.03 -10.72
CA ALA A 15 28.76 15.06 -9.60
C ALA A 15 28.41 13.99 -8.57
N LEU A 16 29.36 13.58 -7.72
CA LEU A 16 29.21 12.48 -6.75
C LEU A 16 28.60 12.90 -5.40
N ASP A 17 28.11 14.13 -5.31
CA ASP A 17 27.54 14.74 -4.11
C ASP A 17 26.00 14.63 -4.07
N GLY A 18 25.34 14.42 -5.21
CA GLY A 18 23.89 14.27 -5.29
C GLY A 18 23.38 14.17 -6.74
N CYS A 19 22.18 13.59 -6.92
CA CYS A 19 21.60 13.40 -8.25
C CYS A 19 20.67 14.56 -8.58
N ASP A 20 20.97 15.33 -9.62
CA ASP A 20 20.13 16.47 -10.01
C ASP A 20 18.71 16.07 -10.45
N ALA A 21 18.53 14.83 -10.94
CA ALA A 21 17.25 14.35 -11.45
C ALA A 21 16.28 13.92 -10.34
N CYS A 22 16.71 13.04 -9.42
CA CYS A 22 15.87 12.57 -8.32
C CYS A 22 16.10 13.31 -7.00
N ARG A 23 17.10 14.21 -6.96
CA ARG A 23 17.50 15.01 -5.79
C ARG A 23 17.98 14.19 -4.59
N THR A 24 18.30 12.90 -4.77
CA THR A 24 18.89 12.06 -3.72
C THR A 24 20.33 12.53 -3.43
N PRO A 25 20.64 12.93 -2.18
CA PRO A 25 21.97 13.36 -1.81
C PRO A 25 22.90 12.17 -1.54
N SER A 26 24.20 12.36 -1.76
CA SER A 26 25.24 11.35 -1.50
C SER A 26 25.44 10.98 -0.04
N SER A 27 24.95 11.82 0.88
CA SER A 27 24.98 11.55 2.31
C SER A 27 23.95 10.51 2.74
N GLU A 28 22.79 10.47 2.07
CA GLU A 28 21.76 9.47 2.31
C GLU A 28 22.07 8.17 1.55
N PHE A 29 22.97 8.25 0.57
CA PHE A 29 23.27 7.15 -0.31
C PHE A 29 24.70 7.29 -0.84
N PRO A 30 25.73 6.59 -0.33
CA PRO A 30 27.08 6.75 -0.84
C PRO A 30 27.17 6.22 -2.28
N TRP A 31 27.89 6.96 -3.12
CA TRP A 31 27.87 6.73 -4.55
C TRP A 31 28.90 5.66 -4.90
N PRO A 32 28.57 4.69 -5.77
CA PRO A 32 29.47 3.59 -6.08
C PRO A 32 30.81 4.10 -6.61
N ARG A 33 31.90 3.56 -6.05
CA ARG A 33 33.25 3.82 -6.54
C ARG A 33 33.52 2.92 -7.74
N SER A 34 34.05 3.53 -8.80
CA SER A 34 34.41 2.86 -10.04
C SER A 34 35.23 1.58 -9.81
N LEU A 35 34.71 0.44 -10.30
CA LEU A 35 35.50 -0.75 -10.57
C LEU A 35 36.67 -0.42 -11.49
N ALA A 36 37.89 -0.81 -11.11
CA ALA A 36 39.02 -0.85 -12.02
C ALA A 36 38.90 -2.09 -12.91
N LEU A 37 39.12 -1.93 -14.22
CA LEU A 37 38.84 -2.88 -15.30
C LEU A 37 39.78 -4.11 -15.34
N ASP A 38 40.42 -4.48 -14.23
CA ASP A 38 41.44 -5.53 -14.21
C ASP A 38 40.87 -6.95 -13.98
N ALA A 39 39.55 -7.07 -13.81
CA ALA A 39 38.83 -8.34 -13.64
C ALA A 39 37.74 -8.50 -14.71
N ASP A 40 37.40 -9.76 -15.04
CA ASP A 40 36.23 -10.07 -15.87
C ASP A 40 34.96 -9.49 -15.22
N GLU A 41 34.01 -9.03 -16.04
CA GLU A 41 32.85 -8.26 -15.59
C GLU A 41 31.54 -9.02 -15.81
N VAL A 42 30.68 -9.01 -14.80
CA VAL A 42 29.32 -9.56 -14.84
C VAL A 42 28.32 -8.40 -14.84
N ARG A 43 27.23 -8.53 -15.62
CA ARG A 43 26.23 -7.48 -15.81
C ARG A 43 24.85 -7.99 -15.41
N TYR A 44 24.14 -7.20 -14.61
CA TYR A 44 22.78 -7.44 -14.17
C TYR A 44 21.87 -6.35 -14.71
N ASP A 45 20.82 -6.75 -15.42
CA ASP A 45 19.79 -5.82 -15.88
C ASP A 45 18.77 -5.62 -14.75
N LEU A 46 18.70 -4.40 -14.21
CA LEU A 46 17.80 -4.02 -13.13
C LEU A 46 16.75 -3.00 -13.61
N SER A 47 16.49 -2.96 -14.92
CA SER A 47 15.50 -2.04 -15.50
C SER A 47 14.07 -2.33 -15.06
N ASP A 48 13.75 -3.61 -14.80
CA ASP A 48 12.45 -4.06 -14.29
C ASP A 48 12.31 -3.93 -12.76
N TRP A 49 13.37 -3.57 -12.05
CA TRP A 49 13.34 -3.43 -10.59
C TRP A 49 12.72 -2.11 -10.17
N GLU A 50 12.10 -2.07 -8.99
CA GLU A 50 11.62 -0.82 -8.42
C GLU A 50 12.79 0.04 -7.89
N PRO A 51 12.68 1.38 -7.93
CA PRO A 51 13.72 2.27 -7.40
C PRO A 51 14.11 1.99 -5.96
N LEU A 52 13.16 1.55 -5.12
CA LEU A 52 13.40 1.22 -3.73
C LEU A 52 14.20 -0.09 -3.58
N HIS A 53 13.86 -1.14 -4.31
CA HIS A 53 14.63 -2.40 -4.29
C HIS A 53 16.05 -2.21 -4.78
N ARG A 54 16.26 -1.41 -5.84
CA ARG A 54 17.63 -1.05 -6.25
C ARG A 54 18.39 -0.27 -5.19
N ALA A 55 17.69 0.58 -4.43
CA ALA A 55 18.28 1.31 -3.32
C ALA A 55 18.73 0.38 -2.19
N VAL A 56 17.91 -0.62 -1.84
CA VAL A 56 18.23 -1.65 -0.84
C VAL A 56 19.39 -2.54 -1.29
N LEU A 57 19.36 -3.03 -2.54
CA LEU A 57 20.42 -3.87 -3.11
C LEU A 57 21.79 -3.21 -3.00
N THR A 58 21.86 -1.94 -3.34
CA THR A 58 23.12 -1.19 -3.35
C THR A 58 23.63 -0.86 -1.95
N ASP A 59 22.75 -0.71 -0.96
CA ASP A 59 23.15 -0.64 0.44
C ASP A 59 23.73 -1.98 0.93
N LYS A 60 23.10 -3.11 0.59
CA LYS A 60 23.66 -4.45 0.86
C LYS A 60 25.03 -4.65 0.21
N LEU A 61 25.20 -4.29 -1.06
CA LEU A 61 26.50 -4.38 -1.74
C LEU A 61 27.57 -3.54 -1.06
N ARG A 62 27.19 -2.39 -0.50
CA ARG A 62 28.08 -1.55 0.30
C ARG A 62 28.45 -2.23 1.62
N GLU A 63 27.50 -2.81 2.34
CA GLU A 63 27.77 -3.56 3.58
C GLU A 63 28.73 -4.72 3.34
N LEU A 64 28.61 -5.36 2.18
CA LEU A 64 29.46 -6.44 1.72
C LEU A 64 30.82 -5.96 1.16
N ASP A 65 31.07 -4.65 1.11
CA ASP A 65 32.25 -4.01 0.49
C ASP A 65 32.52 -4.50 -0.95
N VAL A 66 31.44 -4.77 -1.70
CA VAL A 66 31.51 -5.23 -3.09
C VAL A 66 31.61 -4.02 -4.01
N PRO A 67 32.66 -3.90 -4.84
CA PRO A 67 32.75 -2.82 -5.82
C PRO A 67 31.75 -3.07 -6.97
N TYR A 68 30.91 -2.07 -7.27
CA TYR A 68 29.96 -2.11 -8.38
C TYR A 68 29.92 -0.77 -9.12
N ARG A 69 29.38 -0.76 -10.34
CA ARG A 69 29.03 0.46 -11.07
C ARG A 69 27.70 0.30 -11.80
N PHE A 70 27.00 1.40 -12.03
CA PHE A 70 25.85 1.43 -12.93
C PHE A 70 26.24 1.96 -14.31
N GLU A 71 25.68 1.36 -15.35
CA GLU A 71 25.74 1.77 -16.74
C GLU A 71 24.35 2.22 -17.23
N SER A 72 24.29 2.72 -18.47
CA SER A 72 23.04 3.16 -19.09
C SER A 72 22.02 2.03 -19.14
N GLY A 73 20.76 2.34 -18.87
CA GLY A 73 19.68 1.34 -18.86
C GLY A 73 19.51 0.61 -17.53
N ILE A 74 20.07 1.15 -16.43
CA ILE A 74 19.97 0.55 -15.08
C ILE A 74 20.64 -0.83 -15.05
N VAL A 75 21.79 -0.93 -15.72
CA VAL A 75 22.61 -2.14 -15.73
C VAL A 75 23.66 -2.01 -14.66
N MET A 76 23.65 -2.92 -13.68
CA MET A 76 24.69 -3.01 -12.65
C MET A 76 25.82 -3.90 -13.15
N VAL A 77 27.06 -3.45 -12.97
CA VAL A 77 28.26 -4.18 -13.38
C VAL A 77 29.15 -4.42 -12.15
N VAL A 78 29.58 -5.66 -11.99
CA VAL A 78 30.41 -6.15 -10.88
C VAL A 78 31.59 -6.96 -11.41
N ALA A 79 32.60 -7.21 -10.57
CA ALA A 79 33.69 -8.11 -10.92
C ALA A 79 33.22 -9.58 -10.80
N ALA A 80 33.62 -10.44 -11.74
CA ALA A 80 33.28 -11.87 -11.73
C ALA A 80 33.65 -12.61 -10.42
N PRO A 81 34.75 -12.28 -9.71
CA PRO A 81 35.02 -12.87 -8.40
C PRO A 81 33.97 -12.54 -7.32
N ASP A 82 33.20 -11.48 -7.50
CA ASP A 82 32.16 -11.03 -6.58
C ASP A 82 30.75 -11.49 -7.00
N GLU A 83 30.61 -12.19 -8.14
CA GLU A 83 29.34 -12.68 -8.69
C GLU A 83 28.49 -13.43 -7.65
N GLU A 84 29.08 -14.41 -6.95
CA GLU A 84 28.35 -15.20 -5.94
C GLU A 84 27.84 -14.34 -4.76
N ARG A 85 28.59 -13.31 -4.37
CA ARG A 85 28.17 -12.38 -3.30
C ARG A 85 27.05 -11.47 -3.78
N VAL A 86 27.10 -11.07 -5.05
CA VAL A 86 26.10 -10.21 -5.70
C VAL A 86 24.81 -10.97 -5.94
N ASP A 87 24.89 -12.22 -6.40
CA ASP A 87 23.74 -13.11 -6.55
C ASP A 87 23.04 -13.33 -5.20
N THR A 88 23.80 -13.56 -4.13
CA THR A 88 23.23 -13.65 -2.78
C THR A 88 22.52 -12.36 -2.37
N ALA A 89 23.13 -11.20 -2.64
CA ALA A 89 22.52 -9.91 -2.32
C ALA A 89 21.27 -9.61 -3.17
N LEU A 90 21.24 -10.05 -4.42
CA LEU A 90 20.07 -9.97 -5.31
C LEU A 90 18.94 -10.84 -4.77
N ASP A 91 19.21 -12.12 -4.49
CA ASP A 91 18.25 -13.05 -3.92
C ASP A 91 17.66 -12.52 -2.61
N GLU A 92 18.48 -11.95 -1.72
CA GLU A 92 18.00 -11.36 -0.46
C GLU A 92 17.25 -10.03 -0.61
N THR A 93 17.42 -9.33 -1.73
CA THR A 93 16.68 -8.08 -2.00
C THR A 93 15.37 -8.35 -2.74
N GLU A 94 15.34 -9.39 -3.58
CA GLU A 94 14.11 -9.89 -4.22
C GLU A 94 13.30 -10.76 -3.26
N ALA A 95 13.94 -11.39 -2.27
CA ALA A 95 13.25 -12.00 -1.15
C ALA A 95 12.47 -10.89 -0.42
N PRO A 96 11.14 -11.03 -0.28
CA PRO A 96 10.36 -10.11 0.52
C PRO A 96 10.99 -10.03 1.92
N THR A 97 11.27 -8.82 2.39
CA THR A 97 11.84 -8.58 3.72
C THR A 97 10.98 -9.25 4.80
N GLU A 98 11.50 -9.57 5.99
CA GLU A 98 10.62 -10.07 7.07
C GLU A 98 9.49 -9.08 7.39
N GLU A 99 9.69 -7.78 7.15
CA GLU A 99 8.63 -6.76 7.17
C GLU A 99 7.67 -6.90 5.98
N GLU A 100 8.12 -7.10 4.73
CA GLU A 100 7.23 -7.39 3.59
C GLU A 100 6.57 -8.76 3.66
N LEU A 101 7.15 -9.77 4.30
CA LEU A 101 6.55 -11.07 4.56
C LEU A 101 5.54 -10.98 5.69
N ALA A 102 5.86 -10.22 6.76
CA ALA A 102 4.88 -9.88 7.79
C ALA A 102 3.77 -8.99 7.24
N LEU A 103 4.06 -8.16 6.24
CA LEU A 103 3.08 -7.37 5.49
C LEU A 103 2.47 -8.14 4.33
N ALA A 104 3.00 -9.27 3.86
CA ALA A 104 2.41 -10.10 2.79
C ALA A 104 1.61 -11.27 3.37
N GLU A 105 1.86 -11.63 4.63
CA GLU A 105 0.88 -12.26 5.51
C GLU A 105 -0.28 -11.30 5.84
N ASP A 106 -0.16 -10.00 5.53
CA ASP A 106 -1.18 -8.95 5.74
C ASP A 106 -1.48 -8.07 4.49
N GLY A 107 -1.04 -8.42 3.26
CA GLY A 107 -0.92 -7.38 2.22
C GLY A 107 -0.65 -7.88 0.81
N ASP A 108 -1.55 -8.73 0.35
CA ASP A 108 -2.36 -8.43 -0.85
C ASP A 108 -3.75 -9.13 -0.75
N GLU A 109 -4.10 -9.59 0.46
CA GLU A 109 -5.47 -9.93 0.86
C GLU A 109 -6.21 -8.67 1.34
N GLU A 110 -5.58 -7.70 2.00
CA GLU A 110 -6.26 -6.51 2.56
C GLU A 110 -6.99 -5.62 1.54
N ALA A 111 -6.56 -5.52 0.28
CA ALA A 111 -7.26 -4.69 -0.72
C ALA A 111 -8.52 -5.38 -1.28
N ILE A 112 -8.51 -6.71 -1.38
CA ILE A 112 -9.66 -7.52 -1.80
C ILE A 112 -10.58 -7.77 -0.59
N GLU A 113 -10.01 -8.05 0.58
CA GLU A 113 -10.71 -8.12 1.87
C GLU A 113 -11.31 -6.77 2.25
N SER A 114 -10.66 -5.63 1.99
CA SER A 114 -11.26 -4.30 2.24
C SER A 114 -12.45 -4.03 1.32
N ASP A 115 -12.46 -4.54 0.09
CA ASP A 115 -13.57 -4.40 -0.85
C ASP A 115 -14.73 -5.33 -0.46
N GLU A 116 -14.43 -6.60 -0.19
CA GLU A 116 -15.40 -7.61 0.28
C GLU A 116 -15.97 -7.22 1.65
N ALA A 117 -15.13 -6.78 2.60
CA ALA A 117 -15.58 -6.30 3.91
C ALA A 117 -16.39 -5.00 3.80
N ALA A 118 -16.08 -4.10 2.86
CA ALA A 118 -16.90 -2.91 2.62
C ALA A 118 -18.28 -3.29 2.07
N MET A 119 -18.36 -4.28 1.17
CA MET A 119 -19.62 -4.78 0.62
C MET A 119 -20.43 -5.58 1.64
N ASP A 120 -19.78 -6.39 2.48
CA ASP A 120 -20.40 -7.10 3.59
C ASP A 120 -20.93 -6.13 4.65
N ALA A 121 -20.16 -5.09 4.98
CA ALA A 121 -20.59 -4.04 5.89
C ALA A 121 -21.81 -3.29 5.33
N LEU A 122 -21.85 -3.01 4.02
CA LEU A 122 -23.00 -2.40 3.35
C LEU A 122 -24.25 -3.30 3.44
N SER A 123 -24.10 -4.60 3.17
CA SER A 123 -25.18 -5.59 3.28
C SER A 123 -25.70 -5.76 4.72
N ALA A 124 -24.79 -5.77 5.70
CA ALA A 124 -25.13 -5.77 7.12
C ALA A 124 -25.88 -4.50 7.53
N LEU A 125 -25.46 -3.33 7.02
CA LEU A 125 -26.10 -2.05 7.27
C LEU A 125 -27.55 -2.04 6.74
N TYR A 126 -27.77 -2.55 5.53
CA TYR A 126 -29.12 -2.72 4.97
C TYR A 126 -29.99 -3.61 5.85
N THR A 127 -29.48 -4.78 6.24
CA THR A 127 -30.21 -5.76 7.03
C THR A 127 -30.57 -5.22 8.41
N ALA A 128 -29.63 -4.54 9.07
CA ALA A 128 -29.85 -3.92 10.37
C ALA A 128 -30.87 -2.77 10.28
N ALA A 129 -30.74 -1.89 9.27
CA ALA A 129 -31.69 -0.81 9.03
C ALA A 129 -33.10 -1.34 8.74
N ASP A 130 -33.25 -2.35 7.87
CA ASP A 130 -34.53 -2.97 7.55
C ASP A 130 -35.18 -3.68 8.75
N ARG A 131 -34.37 -4.25 9.65
CA ARG A 131 -34.84 -4.77 10.95
C ARG A 131 -35.30 -3.65 11.87
N LEU A 132 -34.54 -2.57 12.01
CA LEU A 132 -34.88 -1.42 12.86
C LEU A 132 -36.13 -0.67 12.40
N VAL A 133 -36.39 -0.61 11.09
CA VAL A 133 -37.67 -0.09 10.55
C VAL A 133 -38.86 -0.90 11.06
N ARG A 134 -38.71 -2.23 11.23
CA ARG A 134 -39.79 -3.12 11.71
C ARG A 134 -39.83 -3.26 13.23
N HIS A 135 -38.67 -3.20 13.87
CA HIS A 135 -38.44 -3.45 15.30
C HIS A 135 -37.41 -2.46 15.85
N PRO A 136 -37.80 -1.19 16.08
CA PRO A 136 -36.87 -0.13 16.50
C PRO A 136 -36.31 -0.31 17.92
N ASP A 137 -36.89 -1.23 18.71
CA ASP A 137 -36.47 -1.61 20.06
C ASP A 137 -35.58 -2.88 20.08
N SER A 138 -35.21 -3.41 18.92
CA SER A 138 -34.39 -4.61 18.81
C SER A 138 -32.93 -4.34 19.16
N ALA A 139 -32.52 -4.71 20.38
CA ALA A 139 -31.13 -4.59 20.84
C ALA A 139 -30.13 -5.28 19.90
N HIS A 140 -30.49 -6.44 19.35
CA HIS A 140 -29.65 -7.15 18.39
C HIS A 140 -29.45 -6.37 17.09
N ALA A 141 -30.51 -5.73 16.58
CA ALA A 141 -30.40 -4.92 15.36
C ALA A 141 -29.61 -3.63 15.60
N VAL A 142 -29.63 -3.09 16.82
CA VAL A 142 -28.77 -1.98 17.25
C VAL A 142 -27.31 -2.40 17.24
N GLU A 143 -26.96 -3.53 17.86
CA GLU A 143 -25.59 -4.05 17.87
C GLU A 143 -25.05 -4.31 16.46
N GLU A 144 -25.86 -4.95 15.59
CA GLU A 144 -25.49 -5.18 14.19
C GLU A 144 -25.27 -3.86 13.42
N LEU A 145 -26.15 -2.87 13.63
CA LEU A 145 -26.00 -1.55 13.01
C LEU A 145 -24.70 -0.86 13.47
N GLU A 146 -24.39 -0.88 14.76
CA GLU A 146 -23.19 -0.20 15.29
C GLU A 146 -21.91 -0.83 14.74
N ALA A 147 -21.86 -2.16 14.64
CA ALA A 147 -20.75 -2.87 14.02
C ALA A 147 -20.61 -2.50 12.54
N ALA A 148 -21.71 -2.59 11.77
CA ALA A 148 -21.70 -2.30 10.33
C ALA A 148 -21.35 -0.83 10.03
N ALA A 149 -21.90 0.13 10.79
CA ALA A 149 -21.60 1.55 10.64
C ALA A 149 -20.13 1.88 10.95
N THR A 150 -19.53 1.17 11.91
CA THR A 150 -18.11 1.33 12.25
C THR A 150 -17.22 0.81 11.13
N ALA A 151 -17.55 -0.36 10.55
CA ALA A 151 -16.83 -0.90 9.39
C ALA A 151 -16.91 0.06 8.19
N VAL A 152 -18.11 0.51 7.79
CA VAL A 152 -18.29 1.47 6.67
C VAL A 152 -17.48 2.76 6.86
N LYS A 153 -17.38 3.27 8.09
CA LYS A 153 -16.61 4.49 8.40
C LYS A 153 -15.09 4.27 8.41
N GLY A 154 -14.65 3.07 8.78
CA GLY A 154 -13.25 2.67 8.79
C GLY A 154 -12.69 2.33 7.41
N SER A 155 -13.57 1.97 6.47
CA SER A 155 -13.20 1.55 5.11
C SER A 155 -13.29 2.67 4.08
N ALA A 156 -12.42 2.59 3.07
CA ALA A 156 -12.56 3.35 1.84
C ALA A 156 -13.76 2.84 1.01
N PRO A 157 -14.33 3.66 0.10
CA PRO A 157 -15.38 3.17 -0.80
C PRO A 157 -14.85 2.01 -1.65
N PRO A 158 -15.66 0.96 -1.88
CA PRO A 158 -15.27 -0.16 -2.72
C PRO A 158 -15.08 0.27 -4.18
N TRP A 159 -14.33 -0.52 -4.94
CA TRP A 159 -13.99 -0.24 -6.32
C TRP A 159 -15.25 -0.10 -7.18
N GLY A 160 -15.36 1.01 -7.92
CA GLY A 160 -16.54 1.31 -8.73
C GLY A 160 -17.71 1.94 -7.95
N PHE A 161 -17.58 2.13 -6.65
CA PHE A 161 -18.56 2.86 -5.82
C PHE A 161 -18.30 4.37 -5.85
N ASP A 162 -19.36 5.17 -5.92
CA ASP A 162 -19.25 6.63 -5.87
C ASP A 162 -18.87 7.11 -4.45
N ALA A 163 -17.74 7.79 -4.32
CA ALA A 163 -17.24 8.26 -3.02
C ALA A 163 -18.23 9.19 -2.29
N GLN A 164 -19.03 9.96 -3.02
CA GLN A 164 -20.05 10.84 -2.43
C GLN A 164 -21.28 10.06 -1.95
N ALA A 165 -21.68 8.99 -2.63
CA ALA A 165 -22.68 8.04 -2.16
C ALA A 165 -22.22 7.31 -0.89
N TRP A 166 -20.96 6.85 -0.86
CA TRP A 166 -20.37 6.16 0.30
C TRP A 166 -20.38 7.04 1.55
N SER A 167 -19.90 8.29 1.43
CA SER A 167 -19.94 9.26 2.53
C SER A 167 -21.36 9.49 3.03
N ARG A 168 -22.33 9.64 2.12
CA ARG A 168 -23.75 9.84 2.49
C ARG A 168 -24.32 8.66 3.28
N ILE A 169 -23.95 7.43 2.93
CA ILE A 169 -24.37 6.22 3.64
C ILE A 169 -23.75 6.19 5.04
N GLY A 170 -22.45 6.48 5.17
CA GLY A 170 -21.77 6.58 6.46
C GLY A 170 -22.34 7.69 7.38
N ASP A 171 -22.69 8.83 6.80
CA ASP A 171 -23.32 9.94 7.52
C ASP A 171 -24.73 9.57 8.00
N ALA A 172 -25.55 8.95 7.14
CA ALA A 172 -26.89 8.47 7.51
C ALA A 172 -26.85 7.39 8.60
N ALA A 173 -25.86 6.47 8.55
CA ALA A 173 -25.64 5.48 9.59
C ALA A 173 -25.25 6.11 10.92
N THR A 174 -24.41 7.15 10.89
CA THR A 174 -24.03 7.91 12.09
C THR A 174 -25.24 8.62 12.70
N ALA A 175 -26.07 9.27 11.89
CA ALA A 175 -27.28 9.94 12.36
C ALA A 175 -28.26 8.95 13.02
N LEU A 176 -28.45 7.76 12.44
CA LEU A 176 -29.30 6.72 13.05
C LEU A 176 -28.76 6.26 14.42
N ARG A 177 -27.44 6.17 14.59
CA ARG A 177 -26.84 5.83 15.90
C ARG A 177 -27.09 6.91 16.95
N GLU A 178 -27.06 8.17 16.57
CA GLU A 178 -27.38 9.28 17.48
C GLU A 178 -28.84 9.21 17.95
N GLU A 179 -29.78 8.90 17.05
CA GLU A 179 -31.20 8.71 17.39
C GLU A 179 -31.42 7.50 18.31
N LEU A 180 -30.69 6.41 18.09
CA LEU A 180 -30.73 5.23 18.96
C LEU A 180 -30.25 5.54 20.39
N GLN A 181 -29.28 6.45 20.54
CA GLN A 181 -28.82 6.93 21.84
C GLN A 181 -29.81 7.91 22.49
N ALA A 182 -30.53 8.70 21.68
CA ALA A 182 -31.55 9.64 22.15
C ALA A 182 -32.83 8.91 22.64
N GLY A 183 -33.11 7.70 22.14
CA GLY A 183 -34.20 6.83 22.60
C GLY A 183 -35.58 7.15 22.01
N THR A 184 -35.64 7.92 20.93
CA THR A 184 -36.86 8.36 20.23
C THR A 184 -37.25 7.36 19.14
N LEU A 185 -38.06 6.34 19.48
CA LEU A 185 -38.43 5.26 18.54
C LEU A 185 -38.97 5.74 17.18
N GLY A 186 -39.71 6.85 17.13
CA GLY A 186 -40.21 7.42 15.88
C GLY A 186 -39.12 8.00 14.98
N GLU A 187 -38.13 8.67 15.56
CA GLU A 187 -36.98 9.23 14.82
C GLU A 187 -36.03 8.11 14.40
N VAL A 188 -35.83 7.10 15.24
CA VAL A 188 -35.08 5.87 14.90
C VAL A 188 -35.67 5.20 13.66
N MET A 189 -37.00 5.02 13.61
CA MET A 189 -37.66 4.43 12.44
C MET A 189 -37.45 5.27 11.17
N LEU A 190 -37.57 6.60 11.27
CA LEU A 190 -37.40 7.52 10.15
C LEU A 190 -35.95 7.52 9.61
N ALA A 191 -34.97 7.57 10.53
CA ALA A 191 -33.56 7.50 10.18
C ALA A 191 -33.18 6.11 9.62
N ALA A 192 -33.75 5.03 10.15
CA ALA A 192 -33.54 3.67 9.64
C ALA A 192 -34.15 3.49 8.23
N GLU A 193 -35.31 4.07 7.96
CA GLU A 193 -35.90 4.04 6.62
C GLU A 193 -35.05 4.82 5.62
N THR A 194 -34.57 6.01 6.01
CA THR A 194 -33.67 6.83 5.19
C THR A 194 -32.40 6.06 4.83
N LEU A 195 -31.76 5.43 5.82
CA LEU A 195 -30.55 4.63 5.61
C LEU A 195 -30.83 3.42 4.71
N ARG A 196 -31.91 2.68 4.98
CA ARG A 196 -32.29 1.50 4.19
C ARG A 196 -32.51 1.86 2.72
N ASP A 197 -33.21 2.95 2.45
CA ASP A 197 -33.53 3.36 1.08
C ASP A 197 -32.28 3.87 0.33
N LEU A 198 -31.35 4.53 1.03
CA LEU A 198 -30.05 4.91 0.45
C LEU A 198 -29.19 3.69 0.10
N VAL A 199 -29.18 2.67 0.95
CA VAL A 199 -28.37 1.46 0.72
C VAL A 199 -29.01 0.55 -0.32
N ARG A 200 -30.35 0.49 -0.42
CA ARG A 200 -31.09 -0.39 -1.34
C ARG A 200 -30.64 -0.29 -2.79
N ASP A 201 -30.25 0.89 -3.25
CA ASP A 201 -29.81 1.10 -4.64
C ASP A 201 -28.43 0.49 -4.95
N HIS A 202 -27.78 -0.09 -3.93
CA HIS A 202 -26.40 -0.54 -3.95
C HIS A 202 -26.17 -1.99 -3.47
N VAL A 203 -27.23 -2.73 -3.11
CA VAL A 203 -27.23 -4.16 -2.73
C VAL A 203 -28.13 -4.99 -3.61
#